data_AF-A0A081RQZ9-F1
#
_entry.id   AF-A0A081RQZ9-F1
#
_cell.length_a   1.000
_cell.length_b   1.000
_cell.length_c   1.000
_cell.angle_alpha   90.00
_cell.angle_beta   90.00
_cell.angle_gamma   90.00
#
_symmetry.space_group_name_H-M   'P 1'
#
loop_
_entity.id
_entity.type
_entity.pdbx_description
1 polymer ?
#
loop_
_entity_poly.entity_id
_entity_poly.type
_entity_poly.pdbx_seq_one_letter_code
_entity_poly.pdbx_strand_id
1 'polypeptide(L)' 'MKEIKPCPFCGSKDVGVFRQYEDDCPYRSSIVRCFNCDAQTAQFINDDIRRQHEMAIKAWNKRVNNDE' A
#
# COMPACT_ATOMS: atom_id res chain seq x y z
N MET A 1 -3.60 12.02 -5.95
CA MET A 1 -3.06 10.81 -5.28
C MET A 1 -1.82 10.39 -6.08
N LYS A 2 -0.70 10.04 -5.44
CA LYS A 2 0.49 9.56 -6.20
C LYS A 2 0.15 8.22 -6.87
N GLU A 3 0.63 8.01 -8.09
CA GLU A 3 0.48 6.75 -8.81
C GLU A 3 1.25 5.62 -8.09
N ILE A 4 0.65 4.43 -8.03
CA ILE A 4 1.26 3.25 -7.39
C ILE A 4 2.23 2.60 -8.37
N LYS A 5 3.51 2.47 -7.99
CA LYS A 5 4.51 1.80 -8.83
C LYS A 5 4.19 0.30 -8.95
N PRO A 6 4.62 -0.36 -10.06
CA PRO A 6 4.51 -1.81 -10.20
C PRO A 6 5.16 -2.57 -9.03
N CYS A 7 4.71 -3.81 -8.84
CA CYS A 7 5.18 -4.68 -7.79
C CYS A 7 6.71 -4.88 -7.90
N PRO A 8 7.49 -4.59 -6.84
CA PRO A 8 8.94 -4.72 -6.89
C PRO A 8 9.42 -6.18 -6.91
N PHE A 9 8.53 -7.15 -6.63
CA PHE A 9 8.88 -8.56 -6.53
C PHE A 9 8.54 -9.35 -7.80
N CYS A 10 7.39 -9.08 -8.42
CA CYS A 10 6.92 -9.82 -9.60
C CYS A 10 6.72 -8.96 -10.85
N GLY A 11 6.89 -7.63 -10.76
CA GLY A 11 6.74 -6.71 -11.89
C GLY A 11 5.29 -6.42 -12.31
N SER A 12 4.29 -7.08 -11.70
CA SER A 12 2.88 -6.86 -12.03
C SER A 12 2.44 -5.41 -11.77
N LYS A 13 1.56 -4.90 -12.63
CA LYS A 13 0.85 -3.63 -12.47
C LYS A 13 -0.47 -3.78 -11.72
N ASP A 14 -0.89 -5.03 -11.45
CA ASP A 14 -2.09 -5.34 -10.69
C ASP A 14 -1.84 -5.13 -9.19
N VAL A 15 -1.84 -3.86 -8.81
CA VAL A 15 -1.50 -3.36 -7.49
C VAL A 15 -2.51 -2.30 -7.09
N GLY A 16 -3.08 -2.41 -5.89
CA GLY A 16 -4.09 -1.49 -5.38
C GLY A 16 -3.81 -1.04 -3.96
N VAL A 17 -4.29 0.16 -3.64
CA VAL A 17 -4.42 0.65 -2.26
C VAL A 17 -5.87 0.49 -1.84
N PHE A 18 -6.09 -0.07 -0.65
CA PHE A 18 -7.43 -0.16 -0.08
C PHE A 18 -7.38 -0.14 1.44
N ARG A 19 -8.50 0.23 2.03
CA ARG A 19 -8.75 0.11 3.46
C ARG A 19 -9.28 -1.28 3.73
N GLN A 20 -8.66 -1.97 4.68
CA GLN A 20 -9.09 -3.30 5.12
C GLN A 20 -10.44 -3.21 5.83
N TYR A 21 -11.23 -4.28 5.70
CA TYR A 21 -12.49 -4.40 6.42
C TYR A 21 -12.23 -4.57 7.92
N GLU A 22 -13.23 -4.26 8.74
CA GLU A 22 -13.12 -4.37 10.20
C GLU A 22 -12.84 -5.80 10.65
N ASP A 23 -13.40 -6.78 9.93
CA ASP A 23 -13.18 -8.21 10.17
C ASP A 23 -11.73 -8.64 9.92
N ASP A 24 -11.04 -7.97 9.00
CA ASP A 24 -9.62 -8.23 8.68
C ASP A 24 -8.67 -7.44 9.61
N CYS A 25 -9.09 -6.23 10.00
CA CYS A 25 -8.34 -5.35 10.90
C CYS A 25 -9.32 -4.43 11.64
N PRO A 26 -9.44 -4.55 12.98
CA PRO A 26 -10.35 -3.71 13.78
C PRO A 26 -10.11 -2.20 13.60
N TYR A 27 -8.87 -1.83 13.31
CA TYR A 27 -8.46 -0.44 13.09
C TYR A 27 -8.64 0.03 11.65
N ARG A 28 -9.16 -0.85 10.77
CA ARG A 28 -9.38 -0.62 9.34
C ARG A 28 -8.18 0.07 8.68
N SER A 29 -7.03 -0.60 8.76
CA SER A 29 -5.76 -0.13 8.21
C SER A 29 -5.81 0.00 6.68
N SER A 30 -5.01 0.90 6.11
CA SER A 30 -4.73 0.90 4.68
C SER A 30 -3.47 0.14 4.37
N ILE A 31 -3.51 -0.62 3.29
CA ILE A 31 -2.36 -1.32 2.73
C ILE A 31 -2.30 -1.10 1.22
N VAL A 32 -1.11 -1.24 0.65
CA VAL A 32 -0.96 -1.54 -0.78
C VAL A 32 -0.68 -3.03 -0.92
N ARG A 33 -1.39 -3.71 -1.82
CA ARG A 33 -1.20 -5.13 -2.13
C ARG A 33 -1.05 -5.33 -3.63
N CYS A 34 -0.15 -6.20 -4.03
CA CYS A 34 -0.13 -6.77 -5.36
C CYS A 34 -1.10 -7.96 -5.41
N PHE A 35 -2.09 -7.93 -6.29
CA PHE A 35 -3.08 -9.00 -6.41
C PHE A 35 -2.58 -10.21 -7.20
N ASN A 36 -1.37 -10.13 -7.78
CA ASN A 36 -0.75 -11.23 -8.50
C ASN A 36 0.16 -12.12 -7.63
N CYS A 37 0.87 -11.55 -6.65
CA CYS A 37 1.82 -12.31 -5.81
C CYS A 37 1.65 -12.08 -4.31
N ASP A 38 0.58 -11.38 -3.90
CA ASP A 38 0.21 -11.10 -2.51
C ASP A 38 1.23 -10.34 -1.66
N ALA A 39 2.29 -9.83 -2.28
CA ALA A 39 3.18 -8.89 -1.62
C ALA A 39 2.39 -7.65 -1.20
N GLN A 40 2.54 -7.26 0.07
CA GLN A 40 1.81 -6.13 0.66
C GLN A 40 2.71 -5.28 1.55
N THR A 41 2.31 -4.03 1.79
CA THR A 41 2.95 -3.18 2.79
C THR A 41 2.62 -3.58 4.22
N ALA A 42 3.27 -2.94 5.18
CA ALA A 42 2.75 -2.83 6.54
C ALA A 42 1.35 -2.17 6.56
N GLN A 43 0.66 -2.33 7.69
CA GLN A 43 -0.63 -1.69 7.97
C GLN A 43 -0.41 -0.24 8.42
N PHE A 44 -1.13 0.70 7.82
CA PHE A 44 -1.10 2.11 8.22
C PHE A 44 -2.44 2.51 8.80
N ILE A 45 -2.46 3.17 9.96
CA ILE A 45 -3.67 3.62 10.67
C ILE A 45 -3.62 5.15 10.80
N ASN A 46 -4.71 5.80 10.45
CA ASN A 46 -4.91 7.24 10.61
C ASN A 46 -6.41 7.56 10.65
N ASP A 47 -6.79 8.63 11.35
CA ASP A 47 -8.18 9.10 11.36
C ASP A 47 -8.62 9.63 9.97
N ASP A 48 -7.68 10.15 9.19
CA ASP A 48 -7.90 10.55 7.80
C ASP A 48 -7.52 9.42 6.83
N ILE A 49 -8.55 8.81 6.22
CA ILE A 49 -8.42 7.72 5.23
C ILE A 49 -7.54 8.12 4.05
N ARG A 50 -7.60 9.38 3.61
CA ARG A 50 -6.78 9.85 2.49
C ARG A 50 -5.31 9.85 2.89
N ARG A 51 -5.00 10.35 4.09
CA ARG A 51 -3.62 10.35 4.63
C ARG A 51 -3.12 8.92 4.84
N GLN A 52 -3.99 8.02 5.28
CA GLN A 52 -3.71 6.60 5.44
C GLN A 52 -3.32 5.93 4.10
N HIS A 53 -4.08 6.17 3.02
CA HIS A 53 -3.73 5.72 1.68
C HIS A 53 -2.40 6.32 1.20
N GLU A 54 -2.18 7.62 1.41
CA GLU A 54 -0.94 8.29 1.00
C GLU A 54 0.30 7.70 1.71
N MET A 55 0.17 7.33 3.00
CA MET A 55 1.23 6.63 3.74
C MET A 55 1.54 5.26 3.13
N ALA A 56 0.50 4.47 2.84
CA ALA A 56 0.66 3.15 2.24
C ALA A 56 1.32 3.23 0.86
N ILE A 57 0.87 4.17 0.00
CA ILE A 57 1.46 4.39 -1.32
C ILE A 57 2.92 4.86 -1.20
N LYS A 58 3.22 5.79 -0.28
CA LYS A 58 4.59 6.29 -0.07
C LYS A 58 5.52 5.16 0.35
N ALA A 59 5.09 4.30 1.27
CA ALA A 59 5.84 3.13 1.69
C ALA A 59 6.05 2.14 0.54
N TRP A 60 4.98 1.82 -0.20
CA TRP A 60 5.05 0.93 -1.35
C TRP A 60 5.96 1.46 -2.44
N ASN A 61 6.04 2.77 -2.66
CA ASN A 61 6.87 3.37 -3.70
C ASN A 61 8.33 3.59 -3.27
N LYS A 62 8.66 3.41 -1.98
CA LYS A 62 10.03 3.48 -1.49
C LYS A 62 10.82 2.27 -2.02
N ARG A 63 11.99 2.51 -2.60
CA ARG A 63 12.90 1.47 -3.11
C ARG A 63 14.25 1.69 -2.43
N VAL A 64 15.05 0.63 -2.31
CA VAL A 64 16.37 0.66 -1.65
C VAL A 64 17.32 1.65 -2.33
N ASN A 65 17.15 1.91 -3.63
CA ASN A 65 18.03 2.80 -4.41
C ASN A 65 17.37 4.14 -4.80
N ASN A 66 16.27 4.55 -4.14
CA ASN A 66 15.65 5.87 -4.39
C ASN A 66 16.22 6.91 -3.40
N ASP A 67 17.53 7.15 -3.46
CA ASP A 67 18.17 8.31 -2.84
C ASP A 67 18.05 9.51 -3.78
N GLU A 68 16.90 10.19 -3.75
CA GLU A 68 16.71 11.57 -4.24
C GLU A 68 15.81 12.35 -3.28
#